data_AF-A0A7X9CSQ5-F1
#
_entry.id   AF-A0A7X9CSQ5-F1
#
_cell.length_a   1.000
_cell.length_b   1.000
_cell.length_c   1.000
_cell.angle_alpha   90.00
_cell.angle_beta   90.00
_cell.angle_gamma   90.00
#
_symmetry.space_group_name_H-M   'P 1'
#
loop_
_entity.id
_entity.type
_entity.pdbx_description
1 polymer ?
#
loop_
_entity_poly.entity_id
_entity_poly.type
_entity_poly.pdbx_seq_one_letter_code
_entity_poly.pdbx_strand_id
1 'polypeptide(L)'
;MRKPIIAGNWKMNKTVSESKELINEIKNIDLSKDVEPVVIVPFTSAYVAKELLKDTDIKVGVQNMYFEESGAFTGEISPLMLADLEIDYVIIGHSERREIFKESDELLNKKVKSALV
;
A
#
# COMPACT_ATOMS: atom_id res chain seq x y z
N MET A 1 -19.06 -12.96 -11.11
CA MET A 1 -19.19 -12.73 -9.66
C MET A 1 -17.96 -11.95 -9.21
N ARG A 2 -18.08 -10.92 -8.34
CA ARG A 2 -16.91 -10.13 -7.88
C ARG A 2 -16.27 -10.81 -6.67
N LYS A 3 -14.95 -10.99 -6.70
CA LYS A 3 -14.19 -11.49 -5.53
C LYS A 3 -14.12 -10.38 -4.47
N PRO A 4 -14.52 -10.62 -3.21
CA PRO A 4 -14.35 -9.65 -2.13
C PRO A 4 -12.86 -9.37 -1.84
N ILE A 5 -12.55 -8.11 -1.54
CA ILE A 5 -11.22 -7.66 -1.10
C ILE A 5 -11.27 -7.28 0.38
N ILE A 6 -10.29 -7.74 1.16
CA ILE A 6 -10.14 -7.39 2.58
C ILE A 6 -8.77 -6.76 2.76
N ALA A 7 -8.76 -5.43 2.98
CA ALA A 7 -7.55 -4.64 3.04
C ALA A 7 -7.32 -4.07 4.45
N GLY A 8 -6.23 -4.48 5.10
CA GLY A 8 -5.83 -4.00 6.43
C GLY A 8 -4.91 -2.79 6.35
N ASN A 9 -5.45 -1.58 6.53
CA ASN A 9 -4.65 -0.35 6.64
C ASN A 9 -4.02 -0.20 8.02
N TRP A 10 -2.69 -0.35 8.09
CA TRP A 10 -1.95 -0.25 9.35
C TRP A 10 -1.74 1.19 9.83
N LYS A 11 -2.01 2.18 8.97
CA LYS A 11 -1.76 3.61 9.25
C LYS A 11 -0.31 3.85 9.72
N MET A 12 -0.08 4.86 10.55
CA MET A 12 1.24 5.16 11.11
C MET A 12 1.58 4.27 12.33
N ASN A 13 1.56 2.95 12.14
CA ASN A 13 1.91 1.97 13.16
C ASN A 13 2.94 0.97 12.63
N LYS A 14 3.65 0.33 13.57
CA LYS A 14 4.66 -0.71 13.37
C LYS A 14 5.96 -0.17 12.77
N THR A 15 7.05 -0.45 13.46
CA THR A 15 8.41 -0.43 12.92
C THR A 15 8.59 -1.55 11.89
N VAL A 16 9.72 -1.58 11.19
CA VAL A 16 10.04 -2.65 10.24
C VAL A 16 10.09 -4.02 10.92
N SER A 17 10.64 -4.11 12.14
CA SER A 17 10.70 -5.38 12.89
C SER A 17 9.33 -5.88 13.27
N GLU A 18 8.47 -5.03 13.85
CA GLU A 18 7.10 -5.41 14.22
C GLU A 18 6.24 -5.73 12.98
N SER A 19 6.53 -5.09 11.84
CA SER A 19 5.88 -5.40 10.56
C SER A 19 6.22 -6.81 10.11
N LYS A 20 7.50 -7.22 10.21
CA LYS A 20 7.93 -8.59 9.89
C LYS A 20 7.26 -9.62 10.78
N GLU A 21 7.20 -9.35 12.08
CA GLU A 21 6.54 -10.23 13.06
C GLU A 21 5.08 -10.46 12.68
N LEU A 22 4.32 -9.37 12.48
CA LEU A 22 2.90 -9.45 12.11
C LEU A 22 2.68 -10.12 10.74
N ILE A 23 3.53 -9.86 9.75
CA ILE A 23 3.44 -10.53 8.43
C ILE A 23 3.65 -12.04 8.57
N ASN A 24 4.63 -12.47 9.37
CA ASN A 24 4.87 -13.89 9.60
C ASN A 24 3.71 -14.55 10.35
N GLU A 25 3.06 -13.85 11.28
CA GLU A 25 1.83 -14.33 11.92
C GLU A 25 0.71 -14.52 10.89
N ILE A 26 0.45 -13.50 10.05
CA ILE A 26 -0.60 -13.53 9.03
C ILE A 26 -0.35 -14.64 8.00
N LYS A 27 0.90 -14.83 7.56
CA LYS A 27 1.29 -15.85 6.58
C LYS A 27 0.94 -17.28 7.01
N ASN A 28 0.89 -17.53 8.31
CA ASN A 28 0.58 -18.84 8.88
C ASN A 28 -0.92 -19.06 9.12
N ILE A 29 -1.77 -18.07 8.83
CA ILE A 29 -3.23 -18.20 8.94
C ILE A 29 -3.77 -18.84 7.66
N ASP A 30 -4.69 -19.79 7.82
CA ASP A 30 -5.47 -20.33 6.70
C ASP A 30 -6.51 -19.30 6.26
N LEU A 31 -6.16 -18.49 5.25
CA LEU A 31 -7.04 -17.47 4.70
C LEU A 31 -8.00 -18.10 3.68
N SER A 32 -9.27 -17.67 3.71
CA SER A 32 -10.26 -18.12 2.73
C SER A 32 -9.80 -17.79 1.31
N LYS A 33 -9.87 -18.77 0.42
CA LYS A 33 -9.57 -18.61 -1.01
C LYS A 33 -10.60 -17.73 -1.75
N ASP A 34 -11.76 -17.51 -1.13
CA ASP A 34 -12.84 -16.71 -1.68
C ASP A 34 -12.60 -15.20 -1.53
N VAL A 35 -11.59 -14.78 -0.77
CA VAL A 35 -11.23 -13.36 -0.58
C VAL A 35 -9.85 -13.05 -1.12
N GLU A 36 -9.62 -11.78 -1.45
CA GLU A 36 -8.30 -11.25 -1.75
C GLU A 36 -7.78 -10.46 -0.53
N PRO A 37 -6.83 -11.03 0.22
CA PRO A 37 -6.27 -10.36 1.39
C PRO A 37 -5.18 -9.36 0.96
N VAL A 38 -5.25 -8.15 1.51
CA VAL A 38 -4.26 -7.09 1.28
C VAL A 38 -3.76 -6.55 2.61
N VAL A 39 -2.44 -6.51 2.79
CA VAL A 39 -1.81 -5.78 3.90
C VAL A 39 -1.31 -4.43 3.41
N ILE A 40 -1.75 -3.33 4.04
CA ILE A 40 -1.37 -1.98 3.63
C ILE A 40 -0.46 -1.37 4.69
N VAL A 41 0.83 -1.36 4.37
CA VAL A 41 1.92 -1.06 5.31
C VAL A 41 2.45 0.37 5.16
N PRO A 42 3.09 0.95 6.20
CA PRO A 42 3.86 2.17 6.04
C PRO A 42 4.98 1.97 5.01
N PHE A 43 5.37 3.03 4.29
CA PHE A 43 6.41 2.92 3.25
C PHE A 43 7.73 2.36 3.76
N THR A 44 8.08 2.64 5.03
CA THR A 44 9.29 2.10 5.67
C THR A 44 9.34 0.57 5.69
N SER A 45 8.19 -0.09 5.57
CA SER A 45 8.05 -1.54 5.58
C SER A 45 7.69 -2.14 4.21
N ALA A 46 7.49 -1.32 3.16
CA ALA A 46 6.96 -1.78 1.86
C ALA A 46 7.84 -2.85 1.19
N TYR A 47 9.14 -2.58 1.03
CA TYR A 47 10.09 -3.53 0.45
C TYR A 47 10.10 -4.88 1.18
N VAL A 48 10.20 -4.83 2.51
CA VAL A 48 10.24 -6.03 3.35
C VAL A 48 8.93 -6.81 3.29
N ALA A 49 7.80 -6.10 3.26
CA ALA A 49 6.50 -6.74 3.17
C ALA A 49 6.34 -7.49 1.85
N LYS A 50 6.76 -6.88 0.73
CA LYS A 50 6.76 -7.55 -0.57
C LYS A 50 7.64 -8.80 -0.56
N GLU A 51 8.88 -8.70 -0.07
CA GLU A 51 9.80 -9.84 -0.04
C GLU A 51 9.28 -11.03 0.79
N LEU A 52 8.62 -10.77 1.93
CA LEU A 52 8.10 -11.84 2.80
C LEU A 52 6.86 -12.54 2.22
N LEU A 53 6.09 -11.84 1.38
CA LEU A 53 4.78 -12.26 0.87
C LEU A 53 4.79 -12.67 -0.61
N LYS A 54 5.94 -12.58 -1.31
CA LYS A 54 6.05 -12.89 -2.75
C LYS A 54 5.55 -14.28 -3.16
N ASP A 55 5.68 -15.27 -2.28
CA ASP A 55 5.25 -16.66 -2.52
C ASP A 55 3.89 -16.97 -1.89
N THR A 56 3.06 -15.96 -1.66
CA THR A 56 1.74 -16.09 -1.03
C THR A 56 0.66 -15.40 -1.85
N ASP A 57 -0.60 -15.72 -1.58
CA ASP A 57 -1.75 -15.03 -2.20
C ASP A 57 -2.06 -13.67 -1.53
N ILE A 58 -1.27 -13.23 -0.55
CA ILE A 58 -1.46 -11.98 0.18
C ILE A 58 -0.84 -10.83 -0.61
N LYS A 59 -1.68 -9.86 -0.98
CA LYS A 59 -1.27 -8.65 -1.70
C LYS A 59 -0.67 -7.62 -0.75
N VAL A 60 0.26 -6.83 -1.25
CA VAL A 60 0.90 -5.75 -0.50
C VAL A 60 0.47 -4.41 -1.06
N GLY A 61 0.05 -3.52 -0.18
CA GLY A 61 -0.24 -2.14 -0.54
C GLY A 61 0.49 -1.12 0.32
N VAL A 62 0.48 0.12 -0.16
CA VAL A 62 1.03 1.29 0.54
C VAL A 62 -0.03 2.37 0.77
N GLN A 63 0.25 3.28 1.69
CA GLN A 63 -0.78 4.17 2.26
C GLN A 63 -1.00 5.48 1.48
N ASN A 64 -0.11 5.80 0.54
CA ASN A 64 -0.17 6.99 -0.29
C ASN A 64 0.76 6.81 -1.51
N MET A 65 0.76 7.77 -2.42
CA MET A 65 1.85 8.06 -3.36
C MET A 65 1.68 9.48 -3.89
N TYR A 66 2.71 10.03 -4.54
CA TYR A 66 2.57 11.21 -5.38
C TYR A 66 2.23 10.82 -6.81
N PHE A 67 1.85 11.80 -7.64
CA PHE A 67 1.38 11.52 -9.01
C PHE A 67 2.48 11.64 -10.08
N GLU A 68 3.58 12.35 -9.78
CA GLU A 68 4.70 12.51 -10.70
C GLU A 68 5.63 11.30 -10.63
N GLU A 69 6.12 10.84 -11.78
CA GLU A 69 7.02 9.69 -11.90
C GLU A 69 8.39 9.92 -11.22
N SER A 70 8.87 11.16 -11.24
CA SER A 70 10.09 11.61 -10.55
C SER A 70 10.09 13.15 -10.43
N GLY A 71 10.96 13.70 -9.57
CA GLY A 71 11.18 15.15 -9.51
C GLY A 71 11.59 15.67 -8.14
N ALA A 72 11.54 16.99 -7.97
CA ALA A 72 11.92 17.70 -6.75
C ALA A 72 10.78 17.69 -5.71
N PHE A 73 10.37 16.50 -5.26
CA PHE A 73 9.28 16.27 -4.31
C PHE A 73 9.79 15.58 -3.05
N THR A 74 10.63 16.29 -2.27
CA THR A 74 11.29 15.73 -1.09
C THR A 74 10.29 15.08 -0.13
N GLY A 75 10.49 13.78 0.14
CA GLY A 75 9.68 12.99 1.07
C GLY A 75 8.52 12.23 0.43
N GLU A 76 8.18 12.51 -0.83
CA GLU A 76 7.16 11.78 -1.56
C GLU A 76 7.69 10.49 -2.20
N ILE A 77 6.79 9.55 -2.47
CA ILE A 77 7.06 8.27 -3.15
C ILE A 77 6.36 8.28 -4.50
N SER A 78 7.10 7.97 -5.57
CA SER A 78 6.58 7.99 -6.94
C SER A 78 5.92 6.66 -7.34
N PRO A 79 5.01 6.65 -8.34
CA PRO A 79 4.47 5.42 -8.92
C PRO A 79 5.57 4.46 -9.40
N LEU A 80 6.63 4.96 -10.02
CA LEU A 80 7.74 4.14 -10.51
C LEU A 80 8.49 3.43 -9.38
N MET A 81 8.68 4.09 -8.24
CA MET A 81 9.27 3.45 -7.06
C MET A 81 8.40 2.31 -6.54
N LEU A 82 7.07 2.46 -6.59
CA LEU A 82 6.15 1.42 -6.16
C LEU A 82 6.08 0.25 -7.15
N ALA A 83 6.13 0.56 -8.45
CA ALA A 83 6.15 -0.45 -9.51
C ALA A 83 7.44 -1.30 -9.46
N ASP A 84 8.60 -0.69 -9.20
CA ASP A 84 9.88 -1.39 -9.00
C ASP A 84 9.83 -2.36 -7.80
N LEU A 85 9.10 -1.98 -6.75
CA LEU A 85 8.82 -2.84 -5.59
C LEU A 85 7.68 -3.84 -5.82
N GLU A 86 7.13 -3.91 -7.03
CA GLU A 86 5.99 -4.75 -7.40
C GLU A 86 4.78 -4.59 -6.46
N ILE A 87 4.55 -3.38 -5.93
CA ILE A 87 3.43 -3.12 -5.01
C ILE A 87 2.10 -3.28 -5.73
N ASP A 88 1.18 -4.05 -5.11
CA ASP A 88 -0.08 -4.45 -5.73
C ASP A 88 -1.16 -3.34 -5.59
N TYR A 89 -1.15 -2.58 -4.49
CA TYR A 89 -2.18 -1.57 -4.18
C TYR A 89 -1.60 -0.28 -3.59
N VAL A 90 -2.31 0.83 -3.81
CA VAL A 90 -2.06 2.09 -3.10
C VAL A 90 -3.38 2.70 -2.63
N ILE A 91 -3.42 3.17 -1.38
CA ILE A 91 -4.54 3.97 -0.90
C ILE A 91 -4.42 5.38 -1.46
N ILE A 92 -5.50 5.88 -2.07
CA ILE A 92 -5.60 7.26 -2.54
C ILE A 92 -6.84 7.90 -1.91
N GLY A 93 -6.66 9.07 -1.29
CA GLY A 93 -7.78 9.85 -0.75
C GLY A 93 -8.35 9.32 0.55
N HIS A 94 -7.54 8.68 1.41
CA HIS A 94 -7.93 8.36 2.78
C HIS A 94 -8.42 9.62 3.53
N SER A 95 -9.40 9.50 4.43
CA SER A 95 -9.95 10.66 5.15
C SER A 95 -8.89 11.44 5.90
N GLU A 96 -7.93 10.77 6.55
CA GLU A 96 -6.80 11.43 7.23
C GLU A 96 -5.96 12.28 6.25
N ARG A 97 -5.76 11.83 5.01
CA ARG A 97 -5.04 12.60 3.96
C ARG A 97 -5.82 13.83 3.54
N ARG A 98 -7.15 13.72 3.43
CA ARG A 98 -8.03 14.84 3.06
C ARG A 98 -8.20 15.84 4.20
N GLU A 99 -8.42 15.36 5.42
CA GLU A 99 -8.77 16.21 6.56
C GLU A 99 -7.54 16.83 7.22
N ILE A 100 -6.46 16.07 7.40
CA ILE A 100 -5.24 16.53 8.10
C ILE A 100 -4.27 17.16 7.10
N PHE A 101 -4.00 16.47 5.98
CA PHE A 101 -3.01 16.89 4.98
C PHE A 101 -3.61 17.67 3.80
N LYS A 102 -4.92 17.92 3.82
CA LYS A 102 -5.64 18.79 2.87
C LYS A 102 -5.51 18.38 1.40
N GLU A 103 -5.44 17.08 1.12
CA GLU A 103 -5.43 16.60 -0.26
C GLU A 103 -6.76 16.88 -0.97
N SER A 104 -6.70 17.65 -2.06
CA SER A 104 -7.86 18.06 -2.87
C SER A 104 -8.27 17.00 -3.88
N ASP A 105 -9.52 17.03 -4.35
CA ASP A 105 -9.99 16.10 -5.39
C ASP A 105 -9.19 16.21 -6.68
N GLU A 106 -8.68 17.40 -7.03
CA GLU A 106 -7.82 17.60 -8.19
C GLU A 106 -6.50 16.81 -8.04
N LEU A 107 -5.86 16.90 -6.86
CA LEU A 107 -4.64 16.15 -6.57
C LEU A 107 -4.90 14.65 -6.61
N LEU A 108 -6.01 14.21 -6.02
CA LEU A 108 -6.37 12.79 -5.98
C LEU A 108 -6.68 12.25 -7.39
N ASN A 109 -7.29 13.05 -8.26
CA ASN A 109 -7.51 12.67 -9.66
C ASN A 109 -6.17 12.39 -10.38
N LYS A 110 -5.15 13.22 -10.15
CA LYS A 110 -3.80 13.02 -10.70
C LYS A 110 -3.18 11.72 -10.16
N LYS A 111 -3.26 11.49 -8.84
CA LYS A 111 -2.76 10.26 -8.20
C LYS A 111 -3.44 9.01 -8.75
N VAL A 112 -4.77 9.00 -8.87
CA VAL A 112 -5.51 7.83 -9.39
C VAL A 112 -5.08 7.51 -10.82
N LYS A 113 -4.97 8.52 -11.69
CA LYS A 113 -4.54 8.31 -13.07
C LYS A 113 -3.13 7.73 -13.14
N SER A 114 -2.22 8.27 -12.34
CA SER A 114 -0.82 7.84 -12.27
C SER A 114 -0.66 6.42 -11.70
N ALA A 115 -1.54 5.99 -10.80
CA ALA A 115 -1.48 4.65 -10.19
C ALA A 115 -2.00 3.52 -11.09
N LEU A 116 -2.66 3.84 -12.20
CA LEU A 116 -3.33 2.88 -13.08
C LEU A 116 -2.61 2.66 -14.42
N VAL A 117 -1.42 3.25 -14.59
CA VAL A 117 -0.58 3.13 -15.79
C VAL A 117 0.51 2.11 -15.55
#